data_AF-A0A918P6S9-F1
#
_entry.id   AF-A0A918P6S9-F1
#
_cell.length_a   1.000
_cell.length_b   1.000
_cell.length_c   1.000
_cell.angle_alpha   90.00
_cell.angle_beta   90.00
_cell.angle_gamma   90.00
#
_symmetry.space_group_name_H-M   'P 1'
#
loop_
_entity.id
_entity.type
_entity.pdbx_description
1 polymer ?
#
loop_
_entity_poly.entity_id
_entity_poly.type
_entity_poly.pdbx_seq_one_letter_code
_entity_poly.pdbx_strand_id
1 'polypeptide(L)'
;MSAFTLLASNLILLGIIAGVVLYFRRRLKSLEEDNDPVVTLYIEQLQQQISHLQRDMQVLGEKIEQRSPGTPAVAMPPAATPYNQAIELIRQGCSASEVASRCGISRGEAELIISLYRNSSTS
;
A
#
# COMPACT_ATOMS: atom_id res chain seq x y z
N MET A 1 31.80 -63.84 16.77
CA MET A 1 32.57 -62.70 17.32
C MET A 1 32.28 -61.40 16.55
N SER A 2 32.13 -61.41 15.22
CA SER A 2 31.92 -60.22 14.38
C SER A 2 30.50 -59.59 14.43
N ALA A 3 29.45 -60.37 14.66
CA ALA A 3 28.08 -59.83 14.70
C ALA A 3 27.86 -58.89 15.90
N PHE A 4 28.38 -59.26 17.07
CA PHE A 4 28.29 -58.43 18.28
C PHE A 4 29.07 -57.11 18.15
N THR A 5 30.23 -57.11 17.48
CA THR A 5 31.01 -55.89 17.25
C THR A 5 30.34 -54.93 16.26
N LEU A 6 29.63 -55.46 15.26
CA LEU A 6 28.84 -54.64 14.32
C LEU A 6 27.60 -54.03 14.99
N LEU A 7 26.93 -54.77 15.87
CA LEU A 7 25.81 -54.25 16.64
C LEU A 7 26.26 -53.16 17.63
N ALA A 8 27.39 -53.37 18.31
CA ALA A 8 27.95 -52.36 19.21
C ALA A 8 28.36 -51.07 18.48
N SER A 9 29.02 -51.17 17.32
CA SER A 9 29.41 -50.01 16.51
C SER A 9 28.19 -49.21 16.01
N ASN A 10 27.14 -49.89 15.54
CA ASN A 10 25.90 -49.22 15.11
C ASN A 10 25.19 -48.49 16.26
N LEU A 11 25.20 -49.07 17.46
CA LEU A 11 24.55 -48.47 18.63
C LEU A 11 25.30 -47.20 19.08
N ILE A 12 26.64 -47.21 19.00
CA ILE A 12 27.48 -46.04 19.24
C ILE A 12 27.22 -44.96 18.18
N LEU A 13 27.15 -45.34 16.90
CA LEU A 13 26.87 -44.40 15.80
C LEU A 13 25.50 -43.73 15.97
N LEU A 14 24.45 -44.49 16.31
CA LEU A 14 23.13 -43.95 16.59
C LEU A 14 23.12 -42.99 17.79
N GLY A 15 23.87 -43.30 18.85
CA GLY A 15 24.01 -42.41 20.00
C GLY A 15 24.65 -41.07 19.62
N ILE A 16 25.71 -41.10 18.79
CA ILE A 16 26.37 -39.89 18.30
C ILE A 16 25.41 -39.08 17.42
N ILE A 17 24.72 -39.72 16.47
CA ILE A 17 23.76 -39.04 15.58
C ILE A 17 22.62 -38.43 16.42
N ALA A 18 22.04 -39.17 17.37
CA ALA A 18 21.00 -38.66 18.25
C ALA A 18 21.50 -37.48 19.09
N GLY A 19 22.72 -37.55 19.62
CA GLY A 19 23.36 -36.46 20.36
C GLY A 19 23.55 -35.21 19.50
N VAL A 20 24.05 -35.36 18.27
CA VAL A 20 24.24 -34.25 17.31
C VAL A 20 22.90 -33.66 16.91
N VAL A 21 21.88 -34.48 16.63
CA VAL A 21 20.53 -34.02 16.30
C VAL A 21 19.92 -33.26 17.48
N LEU A 22 20.03 -33.77 18.71
CA LEU A 22 19.53 -33.08 19.90
C LEU A 22 20.28 -31.76 20.15
N TYR A 23 21.60 -31.75 19.96
CA TYR A 23 22.41 -30.54 20.06
C TYR A 23 21.98 -29.50 19.04
N PHE A 24 21.83 -29.89 17.77
CA PHE A 24 21.37 -29.00 16.72
C PHE A 24 19.95 -28.50 16.99
N ARG A 25 19.02 -29.37 17.39
CA ARG A 25 17.64 -28.97 17.71
C ARG A 25 17.58 -28.01 18.89
N ARG A 26 18.38 -28.21 19.93
CA ARG A 26 18.50 -27.27 21.04
C ARG A 26 19.07 -25.93 20.60
N ARG A 27 20.09 -25.96 19.74
CA ARG A 27 20.72 -24.76 19.20
C ARG A 27 19.75 -23.97 18.33
N LEU A 28 18.99 -24.64 17.46
CA LEU A 28 17.94 -24.04 16.62
C LEU A 28 16.84 -23.39 17.48
N LYS A 29 16.35 -24.09 18.52
CA LYS A 29 15.37 -23.51 19.46
C LYS A 29 15.89 -22.26 20.15
N SER A 30 17.15 -22.26 20.57
CA SER A 30 17.75 -21.10 21.23
C SER A 30 17.89 -19.89 20.30
N LEU A 31 17.94 -20.10 18.98
CA LEU A 31 17.95 -19.00 18.01
C LEU A 31 16.52 -18.50 17.72
N GLU A 32 15.53 -19.40 17.67
CA GLU A 32 14.12 -19.05 17.45
C GLU A 32 13.57 -18.21 18.61
N GLU A 33 13.87 -18.59 19.85
CA GLU A 33 13.43 -17.89 21.07
C GLU A 33 14.00 -16.46 21.19
N ASP A 34 15.12 -16.16 20.54
CA ASP A 34 15.73 -14.81 20.53
C ASP A 34 15.18 -13.93 19.39
N ASN A 35 14.73 -14.55 18.29
CA ASN A 35 14.12 -13.84 17.16
C ASN A 35 12.63 -13.52 17.40
N ASP A 36 11.89 -14.42 18.03
CA ASP A 36 10.47 -14.26 18.34
C ASP A 36 10.12 -12.99 19.15
N PRO A 37 10.83 -12.61 20.23
CA PRO A 37 10.51 -11.40 20.99
C PRO A 37 10.77 -10.12 20.17
N VAL A 38 11.81 -10.10 19.34
CA VAL A 38 12.11 -8.94 18.49
C VAL A 38 11.10 -8.82 17.36
N VAL A 39 10.75 -9.93 16.71
CA VAL A 39 9.76 -9.96 15.63
C VAL A 39 8.37 -9.61 16.16
N THR A 40 7.97 -10.11 17.32
CA THR A 40 6.68 -9.78 17.93
C THR A 40 6.59 -8.31 18.32
N LEU A 41 7.65 -7.73 18.90
CA LEU A 41 7.72 -6.29 19.18
C LEU A 41 7.65 -5.45 17.89
N TYR A 42 8.33 -5.88 16.83
CA TYR A 42 8.31 -5.19 15.54
C TYR A 42 6.93 -5.24 14.89
N ILE A 43 6.25 -6.39 14.94
CA ILE A 43 4.87 -6.56 14.45
C ILE A 43 3.91 -5.66 15.24
N GLU A 44 4.01 -5.64 16.56
CA GLU A 44 3.18 -4.81 17.42
C GLU A 44 3.38 -3.31 17.11
N GLN A 45 4.64 -2.90 16.92
CA GLN A 45 4.97 -1.53 16.53
C GLN A 45 4.37 -1.16 15.16
N LEU A 46 4.47 -2.04 14.15
CA LEU A 46 3.84 -1.80 12.84
C LEU A 46 2.32 -1.70 12.97
N GLN A 47 1.71 -2.59 13.75
CA GLN A 47 0.27 -2.59 13.96
C GLN A 47 -0.21 -1.29 14.63
N GLN A 48 0.56 -0.77 15.59
CA GLN A 48 0.31 0.54 16.19
C GLN A 48 0.42 1.67 15.16
N GLN A 49 1.47 1.69 14.33
CA GLN A 49 1.63 2.70 13.28
C GLN A 49 0.48 2.69 12.28
N ILE A 50 0.07 1.51 11.81
CA ILE A 50 -1.07 1.37 10.90
C ILE A 50 -2.34 1.91 11.56
N SER A 51 -2.58 1.56 12.83
CA SER A 51 -3.76 2.04 13.55
C SER A 51 -3.78 3.56 13.72
N HIS A 52 -2.61 4.18 13.94
CA HIS A 52 -2.48 5.62 14.04
C HIS A 52 -2.79 6.28 12.69
N LEU A 53 -2.17 5.78 11.62
CA LEU A 53 -2.35 6.33 10.28
C LEU A 53 -3.80 6.17 9.77
N GLN A 54 -4.44 5.05 10.09
CA GLN A 54 -5.86 4.83 9.78
C GLN A 54 -6.76 5.83 10.50
N ARG A 55 -6.50 6.13 11.79
CA ARG A 55 -7.24 7.17 12.52
C ARG A 55 -7.02 8.55 11.92
N ASP A 56 -5.78 8.89 11.57
CA ASP A 56 -5.46 10.17 10.93
C ASP A 56 -6.20 10.31 9.59
N MET A 57 -6.23 9.25 8.78
CA MET A 57 -6.99 9.20 7.53
C MET A 57 -8.49 9.37 7.77
N GLN A 58 -9.06 8.77 8.81
CA GLN A 58 -10.47 8.97 9.17
C GLN A 58 -10.74 10.42 9.58
N VAL A 59 -9.88 11.01 10.42
CA VAL A 59 -10.03 12.41 10.85
C VAL A 59 -9.88 13.38 9.68
N LEU A 60 -8.95 13.12 8.75
CA LEU A 60 -8.82 13.91 7.53
C LEU A 60 -10.02 13.70 6.60
N GLY A 61 -10.52 12.47 6.46
CA GLY A 61 -11.72 12.13 5.71
C GLY A 61 -12.96 12.86 6.24
N GLU A 62 -13.18 12.83 7.55
CA GLU A 62 -14.26 13.58 8.20
C GLU A 62 -14.11 15.09 8.01
N LYS A 63 -12.89 15.64 8.06
CA LYS A 63 -12.66 17.07 7.78
C LYS A 63 -12.96 17.44 6.33
N ILE A 64 -12.67 16.55 5.37
CA ILE A 64 -13.01 16.73 3.96
C ILE A 64 -14.53 16.65 3.77
N GLU A 65 -15.19 15.72 4.44
CA GLU A 65 -16.64 15.51 4.36
C GLU A 65 -17.43 16.65 5.04
N GLN A 66 -16.98 17.13 6.20
CA GLN A 66 -17.53 18.32 6.86
C GLN A 66 -17.33 19.61 6.03
N ARG A 67 -16.27 19.67 5.20
CA ARG A 67 -16.04 20.79 4.27
C ARG A 67 -16.92 20.70 3.02
N SER A 68 -17.57 19.57 2.75
CA SER A 68 -18.32 19.34 1.51
C SER A 68 -19.65 18.61 1.80
N PRO A 69 -20.74 19.33 2.10
CA PRO A 69 -22.04 18.69 2.20
C PRO A 69 -22.54 18.33 0.79
N GLY A 70 -22.41 17.06 0.44
CA GLY A 70 -23.23 16.40 -0.56
C GLY A 70 -22.56 16.02 -1.88
N THR A 71 -22.15 14.74 -2.01
CA THR A 71 -22.51 13.88 -3.16
C THR A 71 -22.11 12.42 -2.85
N PRO A 72 -22.96 11.42 -3.14
CA PRO A 72 -22.66 10.02 -2.84
C PRO A 72 -21.73 9.41 -3.90
N ALA A 73 -20.71 8.68 -3.42
CA ALA A 73 -19.98 7.58 -4.06
C ALA A 73 -20.01 7.47 -5.60
N VAL A 74 -19.19 8.26 -6.31
CA VAL A 74 -18.38 7.83 -7.47
C VAL A 74 -17.12 8.71 -7.48
N ALA A 75 -15.95 8.07 -7.52
CA ALA A 75 -14.63 8.61 -7.90
C ALA A 75 -14.38 10.13 -7.72
N MET A 76 -13.58 10.48 -6.69
CA MET A 76 -12.79 11.72 -6.61
C MET A 76 -13.57 13.04 -6.80
N PRO A 77 -13.96 13.76 -5.74
CA PRO A 77 -14.51 15.10 -5.92
C PRO A 77 -13.39 16.14 -6.05
N PRO A 78 -13.64 17.18 -6.86
CA PRO A 78 -12.61 18.00 -7.44
C PRO A 78 -12.15 19.04 -6.42
N ALA A 79 -10.85 19.12 -6.17
CA ALA A 79 -10.29 20.46 -6.14
C ALA A 79 -10.80 21.11 -7.43
N ALA A 80 -11.43 22.28 -7.36
CA ALA A 80 -11.75 23.08 -8.53
C ALA A 80 -10.44 23.48 -9.19
N THR A 81 -9.79 22.51 -9.82
CA THR A 81 -8.62 22.71 -10.63
C THR A 81 -9.10 23.55 -11.80
N PRO A 82 -8.26 24.45 -12.30
CA PRO A 82 -8.60 25.28 -13.46
C PRO A 82 -9.11 24.43 -14.64
N TYR A 83 -8.72 23.16 -14.71
CA TYR A 83 -9.24 22.17 -15.66
C TYR A 83 -10.73 21.85 -15.51
N ASN A 84 -11.23 21.62 -14.29
CA ASN A 84 -12.66 21.30 -14.11
C ASN A 84 -13.54 22.49 -14.49
N GLN A 85 -13.12 23.69 -14.10
CA GLN A 85 -13.77 24.93 -14.53
C GLN A 85 -13.69 25.10 -16.06
N ALA A 86 -12.55 24.76 -16.67
CA ALA A 86 -12.40 24.79 -18.12
C ALA A 86 -13.39 23.84 -18.81
N ILE A 87 -13.54 22.60 -18.31
CA ILE A 87 -14.49 21.63 -18.86
C ILE A 87 -15.94 22.14 -18.75
N GLU A 88 -16.32 22.78 -17.65
CA GLU A 88 -17.66 23.37 -17.51
C GLU A 88 -17.91 24.50 -18.53
N LEU A 89 -16.94 25.38 -18.73
CA LEU A 89 -17.03 26.45 -19.74
C LEU A 89 -17.09 25.87 -21.17
N ILE A 90 -16.35 24.80 -21.44
CA ILE A 90 -16.38 24.10 -22.73
C ILE A 90 -17.75 23.45 -22.96
N ARG A 91 -18.37 22.86 -21.91
CA ARG A 91 -19.74 22.34 -21.97
C ARG A 91 -20.78 23.42 -22.27
N GLN A 92 -20.54 24.65 -21.81
CA GLN A 92 -21.38 25.81 -22.12
C GLN A 92 -21.13 26.39 -23.52
N GLY A 93 -20.15 25.86 -24.26
CA GLY A 93 -19.82 26.31 -25.62
C GLY A 93 -18.89 27.52 -25.67
N CYS A 94 -18.20 27.86 -24.57
CA CYS A 94 -17.23 28.95 -24.55
C CYS A 94 -16.05 28.68 -25.49
N SER A 95 -15.50 29.75 -26.07
CA SER A 95 -14.32 29.66 -26.96
C SER A 95 -13.03 29.42 -26.15
N ALA A 96 -12.01 28.84 -26.79
CA ALA A 96 -10.71 28.57 -26.15
C ALA A 96 -10.07 29.81 -25.53
N SER A 97 -10.25 30.99 -26.14
CA SER A 97 -9.76 32.26 -25.62
C SER A 97 -10.44 32.67 -24.32
N GLU A 98 -11.73 32.37 -24.18
CA GLU A 98 -12.54 32.72 -23.02
C GLU A 98 -12.32 31.74 -21.87
N VAL A 99 -12.09 30.47 -22.19
CA VAL A 99 -11.66 29.46 -21.22
C VAL A 99 -10.28 29.80 -20.66
N ALA A 100 -9.32 30.17 -21.52
CA ALA A 100 -7.98 30.55 -21.10
C ALA A 100 -7.97 31.75 -20.14
N SER A 101 -8.76 32.80 -20.44
CA SER A 101 -8.83 33.99 -19.60
C SER A 101 -9.54 33.75 -18.26
N ARG A 102 -10.62 32.97 -18.25
CA ARG A 102 -11.41 32.70 -17.04
C ARG A 102 -10.77 31.67 -16.11
N CYS A 103 -10.03 30.71 -16.67
CA CYS A 103 -9.39 29.64 -15.90
C CYS A 103 -7.90 29.90 -15.61
N GLY A 104 -7.32 30.99 -16.14
CA GLY A 104 -5.91 31.34 -15.92
C GLY A 104 -4.92 30.37 -16.56
N ILE A 105 -5.32 29.70 -17.65
CA ILE A 105 -4.51 28.72 -18.39
C ILE A 105 -4.05 29.30 -19.73
N SER A 106 -3.04 28.69 -20.35
CA SER A 106 -2.58 29.15 -21.67
C SER A 106 -3.62 28.85 -22.76
N ARG A 107 -3.65 29.66 -23.84
CA ARG A 107 -4.56 29.42 -24.97
C ARG A 107 -4.34 28.04 -25.60
N GLY A 108 -3.08 27.63 -25.77
CA GLY A 108 -2.74 26.31 -26.32
C GLY A 108 -3.23 25.15 -25.43
N GLU A 109 -3.19 25.34 -24.11
CA GLU A 109 -3.73 24.39 -23.15
C GLU A 109 -5.27 24.31 -23.20
N ALA A 110 -5.96 25.45 -23.35
CA ALA A 110 -7.40 25.46 -23.55
C ALA A 110 -7.82 24.74 -24.86
N GLU A 111 -7.10 24.96 -25.97
CA GLU A 111 -7.35 24.28 -27.25
C GLU A 111 -7.11 22.75 -27.15
N LEU A 112 -6.10 22.33 -26.40
CA LEU A 112 -5.83 20.92 -26.12
C LEU A 112 -6.98 20.26 -25.35
N ILE A 113 -7.45 20.90 -24.27
CA ILE A 113 -8.55 20.39 -23.43
C ILE A 113 -9.83 20.23 -24.27
N ILE A 114 -10.17 21.22 -25.10
CA ILE A 114 -11.34 21.16 -26.00
C ILE A 114 -11.24 19.97 -26.96
N SER A 115 -10.06 19.76 -27.54
CA SER A 115 -9.83 18.68 -28.50
C SER A 115 -9.97 17.30 -27.84
N LEU A 116 -9.39 17.12 -26.65
CA LEU A 116 -9.54 15.90 -25.85
C LEU A 116 -11.00 15.66 -25.46
N TYR A 117 -11.69 16.70 -25.01
CA TYR A 117 -13.09 16.63 -24.61
C TYR A 117 -13.98 16.19 -25.78
N ARG A 118 -13.84 16.82 -26.96
CA ARG A 118 -14.59 16.45 -28.16
C ARG A 118 -14.38 15.00 -28.55
N ASN A 119 -13.12 14.53 -28.55
CA ASN A 119 -12.79 13.14 -28.85
C ASN A 119 -13.42 12.16 -27.85
N SER A 120 -13.35 12.47 -26.56
CA SER A 120 -13.96 11.65 -25.50
C SER A 120 -15.48 11.62 -25.53
N SER A 121 -16.14 12.70 -26.00
CA SER A 121 -17.60 12.77 -26.12
C SER A 121 -18.17 12.07 -27.36
N THR A 122 -17.31 11.73 -28.33
CA THR A 122 -17.69 11.06 -29.58
C THR A 122 -17.45 9.54 -29.55
N SER A 123 -17.03 8.98 -28.41
CA SER A 123 -16.94 7.53 -28.15
C SER A 123 -18.12 7.07 -27.31
#